data_AF-A0A0Q5PNG2-F1
#
_entry.id   AF-A0A0Q5PNG2-F1
#
_cell.length_a   1.000
_cell.length_b   1.000
_cell.length_c   1.000
_cell.angle_alpha   90.00
_cell.angle_beta   90.00
_cell.angle_gamma   90.00
#
_symmetry.space_group_name_H-M   'P 1'
#
loop_
_entity.id
_entity.type
_entity.pdbx_description
1 polymer ?
#
loop_
_entity_poly.entity_id
_entity_poly.type
_entity_poly.pdbx_seq_one_letter_code
_entity_poly.pdbx_strand_id
1 'polypeptide(L)'
;MKILLASAVAAAATLAAAPVGAELYNFTLSGDYTASFAIDSSPIPDEFIPGLGLVLYGIPVTGTDTGVFDLGFFEGGFGGGMSIVDPATFDAVFVADGPQLFTGTVDAPTFLTGSFALTQYQGTGRYTLTIASAAGAVPEPASWALMIAGIGLAGGSLRRRSLKLSFG
;
A
#
# COMPACT_ATOMS: atom_id res chain seq x y z
N MET A 1 -53.96 -24.51 24.74
CA MET A 1 -52.69 -24.83 24.06
C MET A 1 -52.28 -23.65 23.19
N LYS A 2 -51.27 -22.87 23.59
CA LYS A 2 -50.68 -21.78 22.79
C LYS A 2 -49.17 -21.95 22.85
N ILE A 3 -48.58 -22.45 21.77
CA ILE A 3 -47.14 -22.61 21.62
C ILE A 3 -46.64 -21.31 20.97
N LEU A 4 -45.84 -20.52 21.68
CA LEU A 4 -45.15 -19.35 21.13
C LEU A 4 -43.75 -19.79 20.68
N LEU A 5 -43.55 -19.83 19.36
CA LEU A 5 -42.26 -20.04 18.71
C LEU A 5 -41.42 -18.76 18.86
N ALA A 6 -40.29 -18.86 19.56
CA ALA A 6 -39.28 -17.80 19.56
C ALA A 6 -38.23 -18.11 18.48
N SER A 7 -38.35 -17.42 17.35
CA SER A 7 -37.39 -17.42 16.26
C SER A 7 -36.12 -16.68 16.69
N ALA A 8 -35.02 -17.43 16.86
CA ALA A 8 -33.69 -16.85 17.04
C ALA A 8 -33.07 -16.62 15.65
N VAL A 9 -32.88 -15.35 15.28
CA VAL A 9 -32.13 -14.96 14.08
C VAL A 9 -30.64 -15.11 14.39
N ALA A 10 -29.98 -16.08 13.76
CA ALA A 10 -28.53 -16.20 13.78
C ALA A 10 -27.96 -15.29 12.68
N ALA A 11 -27.21 -14.25 13.06
CA ALA A 11 -26.45 -13.44 12.11
C ALA A 11 -25.13 -14.16 11.79
N ALA A 12 -25.00 -14.66 10.57
CA ALA A 12 -23.75 -15.21 10.06
C ALA A 12 -22.81 -14.05 9.71
N ALA A 13 -21.68 -13.95 10.43
CA ALA A 13 -20.60 -13.04 10.06
C ALA A 13 -19.78 -13.70 8.94
N THR A 14 -19.85 -13.14 7.73
CA THR A 14 -18.93 -13.51 6.65
C THR A 14 -17.54 -12.97 7.01
N LEU A 15 -16.57 -13.87 7.21
CA LEU A 15 -15.16 -13.48 7.24
C LEU A 15 -14.79 -13.00 5.82
N ALA A 16 -14.57 -11.69 5.68
CA ALA A 16 -13.93 -11.18 4.48
C ALA A 16 -12.47 -11.66 4.48
N ALA A 17 -12.14 -12.56 3.55
CA ALA A 17 -10.75 -12.83 3.22
C ALA A 17 -10.15 -11.53 2.65
N ALA A 18 -9.03 -11.08 3.22
CA ALA A 18 -8.27 -9.99 2.60
C ALA A 18 -7.88 -10.43 1.18
N PRO A 19 -8.00 -9.55 0.16
CA PRO A 19 -7.61 -9.91 -1.19
C PRO A 19 -6.12 -10.24 -1.21
N VAL A 20 -5.79 -11.44 -1.70
CA VAL A 20 -4.43 -11.77 -2.12
C VAL A 20 -4.23 -11.10 -3.48
N GLY A 21 -3.71 -9.89 -3.51
CA GLY A 21 -3.42 -9.17 -4.76
C GLY A 21 -3.14 -7.69 -4.54
N ALA A 22 -1.95 -7.26 -4.97
CA ALA A 22 -1.49 -5.87 -5.11
C ALA A 22 -1.73 -4.96 -3.87
N GLU A 23 -0.81 -5.02 -2.91
CA GLU A 23 -0.73 -3.97 -1.88
C GLU A 23 -0.14 -2.69 -2.50
N LEU A 24 -0.74 -1.53 -2.25
CA LEU A 24 -0.22 -0.25 -2.75
C LEU A 24 0.97 0.21 -1.89
N TYR A 25 2.09 0.56 -2.52
CA TYR A 25 3.27 1.13 -1.85
C TYR A 25 3.42 2.62 -2.16
N ASN A 26 3.76 3.38 -1.13
CA ASN A 26 4.16 4.78 -1.22
C ASN A 26 5.67 4.88 -1.35
N PHE A 27 6.11 5.61 -2.35
CA PHE A 27 7.50 5.92 -2.62
C PHE A 27 7.75 7.38 -2.27
N THR A 28 8.78 7.65 -1.49
CA THR A 28 9.16 9.01 -1.08
C THR A 28 10.65 9.19 -1.28
N LEU A 29 11.00 9.97 -2.29
CA LEU A 29 12.36 10.38 -2.60
C LEU A 29 12.64 11.72 -1.93
N SER A 30 13.77 11.80 -1.24
CA SER A 30 14.24 13.00 -0.52
C SER A 30 15.72 13.25 -0.77
N GLY A 31 16.17 14.49 -0.60
CA GLY A 31 17.55 14.92 -0.85
C GLY A 31 17.58 16.14 -1.75
N ASP A 32 18.52 16.18 -2.70
CA ASP A 32 18.68 17.30 -3.65
C ASP A 32 17.56 17.37 -4.70
N TYR A 33 16.77 16.30 -4.81
CA TYR A 33 15.57 16.18 -5.61
C TYR A 33 14.52 15.45 -4.78
N THR A 34 13.27 15.88 -4.86
CA THR A 34 12.17 15.30 -4.08
C THR A 34 11.07 14.82 -5.00
N ALA A 35 10.53 13.63 -4.72
CA ALA A 35 9.40 13.08 -5.43
C ALA A 35 8.58 12.16 -4.53
N SER A 36 7.29 12.08 -4.76
CA SER A 36 6.38 11.16 -4.09
C SER A 36 5.35 10.64 -5.08
N PHE A 37 5.17 9.32 -5.08
CA PHE A 37 4.25 8.60 -5.96
C PHE A 37 3.84 7.27 -5.30
N ALA A 38 2.81 6.62 -5.84
CA ALA A 38 2.31 5.35 -5.34
C ALA A 38 2.17 4.34 -6.49
N ILE A 39 2.58 3.10 -6.24
CA ILE A 39 2.57 2.00 -7.21
C ILE A 39 2.19 0.73 -6.49
N ASP A 40 1.53 -0.20 -7.17
CA ASP A 40 1.34 -1.55 -6.65
C ASP A 40 2.68 -2.19 -6.30
N SER A 41 2.69 -2.98 -5.23
CA SER A 41 3.86 -3.72 -4.73
C SER A 41 4.40 -4.75 -5.73
N SER A 42 3.56 -5.22 -6.66
CA SER A 42 3.95 -6.11 -7.75
C SER A 42 3.17 -5.75 -9.02
N PRO A 43 3.55 -4.65 -9.69
CA PRO A 43 2.84 -4.17 -10.87
C PRO A 43 3.13 -5.07 -12.08
N ILE A 44 2.29 -4.96 -13.10
CA ILE A 44 2.61 -5.44 -14.45
C ILE A 44 3.35 -4.30 -15.15
N PRO A 45 4.63 -4.47 -15.54
CA PRO A 45 5.37 -3.44 -16.25
C PRO A 45 4.80 -3.16 -17.64
N ASP A 46 4.85 -1.91 -18.07
CA ASP A 46 4.46 -1.51 -19.43
C ASP A 46 5.55 -1.88 -20.44
N GLU A 47 6.82 -1.74 -20.04
CA GLU A 47 8.00 -2.13 -20.81
C GLU A 47 9.04 -2.77 -19.89
N PHE A 48 9.80 -3.74 -20.40
CA PHE A 48 10.91 -4.33 -19.67
C PHE A 48 11.96 -4.92 -20.61
N ILE A 49 13.21 -4.89 -20.17
CA ILE A 49 14.36 -5.48 -20.87
C ILE A 49 15.18 -6.26 -19.85
N PRO A 50 15.28 -7.60 -19.97
CA PRO A 50 16.13 -8.40 -19.09
C PRO A 50 17.60 -7.97 -19.17
N GLY A 51 18.24 -7.82 -18.02
CA GLY A 51 19.59 -7.29 -17.86
C GLY A 51 19.66 -5.76 -17.73
N LEU A 52 18.54 -5.05 -17.87
CA LEU A 52 18.46 -3.59 -17.77
C LEU A 52 17.47 -3.15 -16.70
N GLY A 53 16.19 -3.46 -16.86
CA GLY A 53 15.15 -2.96 -15.96
C GLY A 53 13.74 -3.01 -16.55
N LEU A 54 12.84 -2.26 -15.91
CA LEU A 54 11.43 -2.15 -16.25
C LEU A 54 10.97 -0.70 -16.20
N VAL A 55 9.88 -0.40 -16.91
CA VAL A 55 9.25 0.93 -16.95
C VAL A 55 7.76 0.82 -16.67
N LEU A 56 7.25 1.79 -15.92
CA LEU A 56 5.84 2.03 -15.66
C LEU A 56 5.47 3.39 -16.20
N TYR A 57 4.46 3.45 -17.06
CA TYR A 57 4.04 4.68 -17.71
C TYR A 57 2.95 5.40 -16.94
N GLY A 58 2.89 6.71 -17.11
CA GLY A 58 1.71 7.47 -16.70
C GLY A 58 1.49 7.56 -15.19
N ILE A 59 2.55 7.55 -14.39
CA ILE A 59 2.47 7.58 -12.93
C ILE A 59 2.36 9.02 -12.42
N PRO A 60 1.34 9.35 -11.60
CA PRO A 60 1.27 10.65 -10.95
C PRO A 60 2.42 10.83 -9.94
N VAL A 61 3.22 11.88 -10.14
CA VAL A 61 4.33 12.26 -9.26
C VAL A 61 4.08 13.66 -8.71
N THR A 62 4.41 13.86 -7.44
CA THR A 62 4.45 15.17 -6.78
C THR A 62 5.84 15.41 -6.20
N GLY A 63 6.25 16.66 -6.03
CA GLY A 63 7.57 16.97 -5.47
C GLY A 63 8.21 18.17 -6.17
N THR A 64 9.49 18.05 -6.50
CA THR A 64 10.24 19.05 -7.28
C THR A 64 9.55 19.27 -8.63
N ASP A 65 9.31 18.20 -9.35
CA ASP A 65 8.45 18.17 -10.52
C ASP A 65 7.12 17.51 -10.16
N THR A 66 6.02 18.04 -10.69
CA THR A 66 4.66 17.55 -10.42
C THR A 66 3.91 17.37 -11.72
N GLY A 67 3.32 16.19 -11.90
CA GLY A 67 2.73 15.81 -13.17
C GLY A 67 2.58 14.31 -13.31
N VAL A 68 2.53 13.85 -14.55
CA VAL A 68 2.44 12.44 -14.91
C VAL A 68 3.73 12.05 -15.61
N PHE A 69 4.44 11.06 -15.10
CA PHE A 69 5.78 10.68 -15.54
C PHE A 69 5.89 9.17 -15.78
N ASP A 70 6.89 8.81 -16.56
CA ASP A 70 7.30 7.43 -16.73
C ASP A 70 8.42 7.11 -15.74
N LEU A 71 8.27 5.98 -15.03
CA LEU A 71 9.18 5.56 -13.97
C LEU A 71 9.96 4.32 -14.40
N GLY A 72 11.28 4.46 -14.49
CA GLY A 72 12.18 3.36 -14.77
C GLY A 72 12.80 2.81 -13.48
N PHE A 73 12.93 1.48 -13.37
CA PHE A 73 13.62 0.81 -12.28
C PHE A 73 14.64 -0.18 -12.85
N PHE A 74 15.89 -0.06 -12.42
CA PHE A 74 16.99 -0.82 -13.03
C PHE A 74 17.37 -2.04 -12.20
N GLU A 75 17.82 -3.09 -12.89
CA GLU A 75 18.41 -4.27 -12.25
C GLU A 75 19.77 -3.95 -11.65
N GLY A 76 20.14 -4.66 -10.59
CA GLY A 76 21.41 -4.43 -9.87
C GLY A 76 22.64 -4.69 -10.76
N GLY A 77 22.54 -5.61 -11.71
CA GLY A 77 23.60 -5.86 -12.70
C GLY A 77 23.85 -4.69 -13.65
N PHE A 78 22.87 -3.79 -13.82
CA PHE A 78 22.96 -2.59 -14.64
C PHE A 78 23.36 -1.34 -13.82
N GLY A 79 23.45 -1.44 -12.49
CA GLY A 79 23.74 -0.32 -11.59
C GLY A 79 22.60 0.05 -10.64
N GLY A 80 21.43 -0.59 -10.79
CA GLY A 80 20.25 -0.41 -9.94
C GLY A 80 19.70 1.03 -9.93
N GLY A 81 18.90 1.36 -8.91
CA GLY A 81 18.27 2.68 -8.81
C GLY A 81 17.05 2.87 -9.71
N MET A 82 16.79 4.11 -10.13
CA MET A 82 15.57 4.49 -10.84
C MET A 82 15.71 5.77 -11.69
N SER A 83 14.76 5.98 -12.58
CA SER A 83 14.61 7.21 -13.37
C SER A 83 13.16 7.73 -13.35
N ILE A 84 13.01 9.05 -13.54
CA ILE A 84 11.74 9.72 -13.78
C ILE A 84 11.89 10.49 -15.10
N VAL A 85 11.02 10.19 -16.07
CA VAL A 85 11.08 10.73 -17.43
C VAL A 85 9.77 11.44 -17.75
N ASP A 86 9.87 12.65 -18.29
CA ASP A 86 8.70 13.37 -18.80
C ASP A 86 8.27 12.75 -20.15
N PRO A 87 7.07 12.16 -20.25
CA PRO A 87 6.62 11.51 -21.47
C PRO A 87 6.33 12.49 -22.62
N ALA A 88 6.14 13.78 -22.34
CA ALA A 88 5.87 14.78 -23.37
C ALA A 88 7.15 15.24 -24.08
N THR A 89 8.28 15.30 -23.37
CA THR A 89 9.56 15.77 -23.93
C THR A 89 10.60 14.68 -24.08
N PHE A 90 10.38 13.50 -23.48
CA PHE A 90 11.35 12.41 -23.35
C PHE A 90 12.61 12.78 -22.57
N ASP A 91 12.56 13.87 -21.78
CA ASP A 91 13.66 14.28 -20.93
C ASP A 91 13.63 13.53 -19.59
N ALA A 92 14.78 13.02 -19.17
CA ALA A 92 14.93 12.48 -17.83
C ALA A 92 15.11 13.64 -16.83
N VAL A 93 14.08 13.90 -16.02
CA VAL A 93 14.11 14.92 -14.97
C VAL A 93 14.86 14.41 -13.72
N PHE A 94 14.94 13.09 -13.56
CA PHE A 94 15.72 12.44 -12.52
C PHE A 94 16.28 11.10 -13.01
N VAL A 95 17.56 10.86 -12.73
CA VAL A 95 18.21 9.55 -12.90
C VAL A 95 19.17 9.33 -11.74
N ALA A 96 19.04 8.20 -11.06
CA ALA A 96 19.94 7.84 -9.98
C ALA A 96 20.30 6.36 -10.01
N ASP A 97 21.57 6.09 -9.72
CA ASP A 97 22.12 4.77 -9.45
C ASP A 97 21.86 4.38 -7.98
N GLY A 98 21.91 3.08 -7.69
CA GLY A 98 21.73 2.59 -6.33
C GLY A 98 21.51 1.08 -6.24
N PRO A 99 20.98 0.57 -5.13
CA PRO A 99 20.56 -0.82 -5.05
C PRO A 99 19.40 -1.11 -6.02
N GLN A 100 19.25 -2.38 -6.40
CA GLN A 100 18.03 -2.84 -7.07
C GLN A 100 16.85 -2.70 -6.10
N LEU A 101 15.75 -2.10 -6.57
CA LEU A 101 14.60 -1.73 -5.73
C LEU A 101 13.48 -2.79 -5.73
N PHE A 102 13.68 -3.89 -6.44
CA PHE A 102 12.71 -4.97 -6.56
C PHE A 102 13.39 -6.34 -6.58
N THR A 103 12.58 -7.38 -6.37
CA THR A 103 12.93 -8.79 -6.53
C THR A 103 12.03 -9.41 -7.60
N GLY A 104 12.25 -10.68 -7.91
CA GLY A 104 11.58 -11.32 -9.04
C GLY A 104 12.26 -10.98 -10.37
N THR A 105 11.55 -11.23 -11.46
CA THR A 105 12.00 -10.92 -12.81
C THR A 105 11.47 -9.56 -13.25
N VAL A 106 12.10 -8.94 -14.25
CA VAL A 106 11.68 -7.62 -14.76
C VAL A 106 10.28 -7.59 -15.38
N ASP A 107 9.68 -8.74 -15.70
CA ASP A 107 8.30 -8.90 -16.19
C ASP A 107 7.30 -9.24 -15.08
N ALA A 108 7.77 -9.57 -13.87
CA ALA A 108 6.96 -9.86 -12.70
C ALA A 108 7.68 -9.38 -11.42
N PRO A 109 7.94 -8.06 -11.29
CA PRO A 109 8.69 -7.51 -10.17
C PRO A 109 7.88 -7.49 -8.88
N THR A 110 8.57 -7.57 -7.74
CA THR A 110 8.02 -7.21 -6.43
C THR A 110 8.93 -6.19 -5.76
N PHE A 111 8.43 -4.98 -5.50
CA PHE A 111 9.21 -3.91 -4.89
C PHE A 111 9.61 -4.24 -3.45
N LEU A 112 10.83 -3.84 -3.09
CA LEU A 112 11.35 -3.97 -1.74
C LEU A 112 10.90 -2.78 -0.89
N THR A 113 10.40 -3.04 0.31
CA THR A 113 10.16 -1.98 1.31
C THR A 113 11.44 -1.63 2.05
N GLY A 114 11.60 -0.37 2.44
CA GLY A 114 12.75 0.10 3.21
C GLY A 114 13.21 1.49 2.80
N SER A 115 14.40 1.88 3.26
CA SER A 115 15.07 3.11 2.85
C SER A 115 16.34 2.78 2.08
N PHE A 116 16.47 3.36 0.89
CA PHE A 116 17.53 3.09 -0.06
C PHE A 116 18.29 4.37 -0.36
N ALA A 117 19.61 4.33 -0.20
CA ALA A 117 20.48 5.42 -0.62
C ALA A 117 20.68 5.36 -2.13
N LEU A 118 20.43 6.48 -2.82
CA LEU A 118 20.63 6.64 -4.25
C LEU A 118 21.63 7.78 -4.51
N THR A 119 22.34 7.69 -5.64
CA THR A 119 23.27 8.72 -6.09
C THR A 119 22.96 9.14 -7.50
N GLN A 120 23.07 10.43 -7.79
CA GLN A 120 22.77 10.96 -9.12
C GLN A 120 23.66 10.32 -10.18
N TYR A 121 23.05 9.86 -11.27
CA TYR A 121 23.78 9.29 -12.38
C TYR A 121 24.70 10.36 -13.00
N GLN A 122 25.99 10.04 -13.09
CA GLN A 122 27.06 10.94 -13.57
C GLN A 122 27.11 12.32 -12.86
N GLY A 123 26.58 12.41 -11.64
CA GLY A 123 26.47 13.64 -10.88
C GLY A 123 26.97 13.51 -9.45
N THR A 124 26.67 14.52 -8.63
CA THR A 124 27.04 14.55 -7.21
C THR A 124 25.84 14.53 -6.28
N GLY A 125 24.62 14.58 -6.82
CA GLY A 125 23.39 14.58 -6.04
C GLY A 125 23.23 13.31 -5.20
N ARG A 126 22.64 13.46 -4.02
CA ARG A 126 22.40 12.35 -3.08
C ARG A 126 20.95 12.31 -2.66
N TYR A 127 20.40 11.11 -2.62
CA TYR A 127 18.99 10.91 -2.34
C TYR A 127 18.75 9.73 -1.40
N THR A 128 17.63 9.77 -0.70
CA THR A 128 17.08 8.63 0.02
C THR A 128 15.67 8.36 -0.51
N LEU A 129 15.47 7.18 -1.08
CA LEU A 129 14.16 6.66 -1.46
C LEU A 129 13.62 5.80 -0.33
N THR A 130 12.46 6.14 0.21
CA THR A 130 11.73 5.31 1.16
C THR A 130 10.53 4.68 0.48
N ILE A 131 10.41 3.36 0.57
CA ILE A 131 9.31 2.56 0.04
C ILE A 131 8.59 1.93 1.22
N ALA A 132 7.31 2.27 1.40
CA ALA A 132 6.51 1.78 2.51
C ALA A 132 5.12 1.36 2.04
N SER A 133 4.54 0.38 2.73
CA SER A 133 3.13 0.05 2.57
C SER A 133 2.25 1.29 2.79
N ALA A 134 1.28 1.51 1.89
CA ALA A 134 0.25 2.53 2.06
C ALA A 134 -0.81 2.13 3.10
N ALA A 135 -0.78 0.91 3.64
CA ALA A 135 -1.70 0.42 4.65
C ALA A 135 -1.40 1.05 6.03
N GLY A 136 -1.64 2.35 6.16
CA GLY A 136 -1.69 3.05 7.44
C GLY A 136 -2.99 2.74 8.18
N ALA A 137 -2.90 1.99 9.27
CA ALA A 137 -3.83 2.00 10.42
C ALA A 137 -5.33 1.81 10.13
N VAL A 138 -5.72 0.74 9.42
CA VAL A 138 -7.07 0.19 9.66
C VAL A 138 -7.01 -0.51 11.02
N PRO A 139 -7.77 -0.09 12.05
CA PRO A 139 -7.91 -0.90 13.25
C PRO A 139 -8.45 -2.24 12.77
N GLU A 140 -7.67 -3.30 12.95
CA GLU A 140 -7.98 -4.63 12.43
C GLU A 140 -9.47 -4.93 12.65
N PRO A 141 -10.18 -5.60 11.72
CA PRO A 141 -11.60 -5.92 11.88
C PRO A 141 -11.95 -6.53 13.25
N ALA A 142 -10.98 -7.20 13.89
CA ALA A 142 -11.04 -7.67 15.26
C ALA A 142 -11.28 -6.58 16.32
N SER A 143 -10.70 -5.39 16.18
CA SER A 143 -10.88 -4.26 17.11
C SER A 143 -12.32 -3.74 17.08
N TRP A 144 -12.92 -3.68 15.90
CA TRP A 144 -14.33 -3.30 15.73
C TRP A 144 -15.25 -4.40 16.27
N ALA A 145 -14.92 -5.66 15.99
CA ALA A 145 -15.64 -6.80 16.55
C ALA A 145 -15.58 -6.83 18.08
N LEU A 146 -14.43 -6.49 18.69
CA LEU A 146 -14.28 -6.40 20.14
C LEU A 146 -15.03 -5.21 20.75
N MET A 147 -15.07 -4.05 20.08
CA MET A 147 -15.92 -2.92 20.51
C MET A 147 -17.40 -3.29 20.49
N ILE A 148 -17.86 -3.91 19.39
CA ILE A 148 -19.25 -4.34 19.24
C ILE A 148 -19.58 -5.43 20.26
N ALA A 149 -18.69 -6.41 20.46
CA ALA A 149 -18.86 -7.45 21.46
C ALA A 149 -18.91 -6.88 22.88
N GLY A 150 -18.01 -5.94 23.22
CA GLY A 150 -17.99 -5.28 24.52
C GLY A 150 -19.27 -4.50 24.82
N ILE A 151 -19.76 -3.70 23.86
CA ILE A 151 -21.02 -2.96 23.99
C ILE A 151 -22.21 -3.92 24.05
N GLY A 152 -22.21 -4.97 23.23
CA GLY A 152 -23.27 -5.99 23.20
C GLY A 152 -23.39 -6.76 24.53
N LEU A 153 -22.27 -7.15 25.13
CA LEU A 153 -22.24 -7.81 26.44
C LEU A 153 -22.72 -6.88 27.56
N ALA A 154 -22.27 -5.61 27.56
CA ALA A 154 -22.71 -4.62 28.53
C ALA A 154 -24.22 -4.35 28.42
N GLY A 155 -24.74 -4.11 27.21
CA GLY A 155 -26.17 -3.90 26.96
C GLY A 155 -27.03 -5.13 27.27
N GLY A 156 -26.54 -6.33 26.95
CA GLY A 156 -27.21 -7.60 27.28
C GLY A 156 -27.32 -7.84 28.79
N SER A 157 -26.32 -7.42 29.57
CA SER A 157 -26.33 -7.55 31.03
C SER A 157 -27.39 -6.63 31.68
N LEU A 158 -27.55 -5.41 31.18
CA LEU A 158 -28.54 -4.44 31.67
C LEU A 158 -29.98 -4.89 31.37
N ARG A 159 -30.21 -5.51 30.20
CA ARG A 159 -31.55 -5.97 29.79
C ARG A 159 -32.04 -7.23 30.53
N ARG A 160 -31.14 -8.00 31.15
CA ARG A 160 -31.51 -9.20 31.93
C ARG A 160 -32.07 -8.91 33.32
N ARG A 161 -31.98 -7.67 33.83
CA ARG A 161 -32.70 -7.28 35.05
C ARG A 161 -34.16 -6.98 34.71
N SER A 162 -35.00 -8.01 34.67
CA SER A 162 -36.44 -7.82 34.67
C SER A 162 -36.85 -7.09 35.95
N LEU A 163 -37.46 -5.91 35.82
CA LEU A 163 -38.08 -5.19 36.92
C LEU A 163 -39.21 -6.06 37.49
N LYS A 164 -39.02 -6.57 38.71
CA LYS A 164 -40.08 -7.22 39.47
C LYS A 164 -41.00 -6.11 39.99
N LEU A 165 -42.00 -5.73 39.18
CA LEU A 165 -43.09 -4.88 39.63
C LEU A 165 -43.93 -5.68 40.64
N SER A 166 -43.73 -5.41 41.92
CA SER A 166 -44.60 -5.87 43.00
C SER A 166 -45.67 -4.81 43.19
N PHE A 167 -46.91 -5.12 42.83
CA PHE A 167 -48.07 -4.36 43.26
C PHE A 167 -48.55 -4.95 44.59
N GLY A 168 -48.55 -4.14 45.64
CA GLY A 168 -49.07 -4.44 46.97
C GLY A 168 -49.69 -3.18 47.55
#